data_AF-A0A1V5KRH0-F1
#
_entry.id   AF-A0A1V5KRH0-F1
#
_cell.length_a   1.000
_cell.length_b   1.000
_cell.length_c   1.000
_cell.angle_alpha   90.00
_cell.angle_beta   90.00
_cell.angle_gamma   90.00
#
_symmetry.space_group_name_H-M   'P 1'
#
loop_
_entity.id
_entity.type
_entity.pdbx_description
1 polymer ?
#
loop_
_entity_poly.entity_id
_entity_poly.type
_entity_poly.pdbx_seq_one_letter_code
_entity_poly.pdbx_strand_id
1 'polypeptide(L)'
;MSKNFNTLIVLALLGAVLYFGFGKYRHRLMRIVPDSFTQRDDRLDPYMFMYDSDPQNDRFIKGSLKRQQFRLLDRVLNEEERNGGMRLSDGKVRQLAADDKEVIEAYDRWRRCVSLMRSENYVIYPSQRSRRP
;
A
#
# COMPACT_ATOMS: atom_id res chain seq x y z
N MET A 1 36.82 20.30 -36.57
CA MET A 1 35.36 20.23 -36.30
C MET A 1 34.81 18.79 -36.37
N SER A 2 35.63 17.74 -36.14
CA SER A 2 35.23 16.32 -36.33
C SER A 2 34.92 15.54 -35.05
N LYS A 3 35.38 16.00 -33.88
CA LYS A 3 35.19 15.27 -32.61
C LYS A 3 33.70 15.21 -32.19
N ASN A 4 32.97 16.31 -32.35
CA ASN A 4 31.56 16.39 -31.91
C ASN A 4 30.62 15.49 -32.74
N PHE A 5 30.93 15.29 -34.03
CA PHE A 5 30.12 14.46 -34.91
C PHE A 5 30.24 12.98 -34.56
N ASN A 6 31.47 12.51 -34.28
CA ASN A 6 31.70 11.14 -33.82
C ASN A 6 31.08 10.89 -32.45
N THR A 7 31.12 11.86 -31.53
CA THR A 7 30.46 11.73 -30.22
C THR A 7 28.93 11.63 -30.36
N LEU A 8 28.31 12.42 -31.26
CA LEU A 8 26.87 12.36 -31.50
C LEU A 8 26.43 11.02 -32.11
N ILE A 9 27.23 10.46 -33.03
CA ILE A 9 26.96 9.14 -33.62
C ILE A 9 27.06 8.04 -32.56
N VAL A 10 28.08 8.09 -31.71
CA VAL A 10 28.27 7.12 -30.62
C VAL A 10 27.12 7.21 -29.61
N LEU A 11 26.66 8.41 -29.28
CA LEU A 11 25.50 8.62 -28.40
C LEU A 11 24.19 8.12 -29.03
N ALA A 12 23.99 8.35 -30.33
CA ALA A 12 22.82 7.85 -31.05
C ALA A 12 22.81 6.31 -31.11
N LEU A 13 23.98 5.68 -31.33
CA LEU A 13 24.12 4.22 -31.31
C LEU A 13 23.88 3.65 -29.91
N LEU A 14 24.42 4.28 -28.87
CA LEU A 14 24.14 3.90 -27.47
C LEU A 14 22.65 4.01 -27.15
N GLY A 15 22.00 5.11 -27.57
CA GLY A 15 20.55 5.30 -27.42
C GLY A 15 19.74 4.21 -28.13
N ALA A 16 20.13 3.85 -29.36
CA ALA A 16 19.48 2.78 -30.12
C ALA A 16 19.66 1.40 -29.46
N VAL A 17 20.88 1.08 -28.98
CA VAL A 17 21.15 -0.18 -28.27
C VAL A 17 20.37 -0.25 -26.96
N LEU A 18 20.28 0.85 -26.21
CA LEU A 18 19.46 0.94 -25.01
C LEU A 18 17.97 0.80 -25.33
N TYR A 19 17.47 1.44 -26.38
CA TYR A 19 16.06 1.39 -26.78
C TYR A 19 15.64 -0.02 -27.25
N PHE A 20 16.41 -0.63 -28.15
CA PHE A 20 16.15 -1.99 -28.65
C PHE A 20 16.42 -3.06 -27.57
N GLY A 21 17.45 -2.87 -26.75
CA GLY A 21 17.73 -3.70 -25.59
C GLY A 21 16.59 -3.64 -24.56
N PHE A 22 16.09 -2.45 -24.27
CA PHE A 22 14.96 -2.26 -23.37
C PHE A 22 13.69 -2.94 -23.89
N GLY A 23 13.42 -2.90 -25.20
CA GLY A 23 12.31 -3.63 -25.81
C GLY A 23 12.39 -5.15 -25.61
N LYS A 24 13.57 -5.75 -25.84
CA LYS A 24 13.79 -7.20 -25.72
C LYS A 24 13.84 -7.70 -24.27
N TYR A 25 14.35 -6.87 -23.35
CA TYR A 25 14.48 -7.20 -21.93
C TYR A 25 13.38 -6.60 -21.04
N ARG A 26 12.39 -5.90 -21.61
CA ARG A 26 11.29 -5.24 -20.88
C ARG A 26 10.61 -6.19 -19.91
N HIS A 27 10.33 -7.42 -20.34
CA HIS A 27 9.66 -8.44 -19.53
C HIS A 27 10.52 -8.94 -18.35
N ARG A 28 11.86 -8.88 -18.44
CA ARG A 28 12.74 -9.20 -17.31
C ARG A 28 12.95 -8.00 -16.38
N LEU A 29 13.05 -6.78 -16.93
CA LEU A 29 13.16 -5.54 -16.15
C LEU A 29 11.87 -5.24 -15.36
N MET A 30 10.69 -5.48 -15.95
CA MET A 30 9.41 -5.39 -15.24
C MET A 30 9.29 -6.37 -14.07
N ARG A 31 10.09 -7.44 -14.02
CA ARG A 31 10.14 -8.35 -12.87
C ARG A 31 10.90 -7.76 -11.67
N ILE A 32 11.69 -6.71 -11.90
CA ILE A 32 12.47 -5.98 -10.88
C ILE A 32 11.77 -4.69 -10.47
N VAL A 33 10.87 -4.14 -11.30
CA VAL A 33 10.01 -3.02 -10.93
C VAL A 33 8.97 -3.53 -9.93
N PRO A 34 8.92 -3.00 -8.69
CA PRO A 34 7.90 -3.42 -7.74
C PRO A 34 6.51 -3.07 -8.29
N ASP A 35 5.56 -3.98 -8.09
CA ASP A 35 4.16 -3.87 -8.53
C ASP A 35 3.45 -2.57 -8.09
N SER A 36 4.08 -1.79 -7.21
CA SER A 36 3.66 -0.47 -6.77
C SER A 36 3.63 0.61 -7.87
N PHE A 37 4.32 0.42 -9.00
CA PHE A 37 4.33 1.40 -10.11
C PHE A 37 3.33 1.12 -11.24
N THR A 38 2.78 -0.09 -11.34
CA THR A 38 1.98 -0.52 -12.51
C THR A 38 0.49 -0.68 -12.23
N GLN A 39 0.05 -0.67 -10.97
CA GLN A 39 -1.31 -1.08 -10.63
C GLN A 39 -2.22 0.09 -10.20
N ARG A 40 -2.70 0.82 -11.22
CA ARG A 40 -3.96 1.59 -11.14
C ARG A 40 -5.08 0.61 -11.43
N ASP A 41 -5.64 0.00 -10.39
CA ASP A 41 -6.70 -1.00 -10.52
C ASP A 41 -7.90 -0.55 -9.68
N ASP A 42 -8.82 0.14 -10.36
CA ASP A 42 -9.98 0.88 -9.86
C ASP A 42 -11.15 -0.02 -9.43
N ARG A 43 -10.90 -1.25 -8.98
CA ARG A 43 -11.93 -2.16 -8.43
C ARG A 43 -11.37 -2.96 -7.25
N LEU A 44 -11.11 -2.25 -6.15
CA LEU A 44 -10.99 -2.91 -4.85
C LEU A 44 -12.37 -3.46 -4.49
N ASP A 45 -12.50 -4.78 -4.37
CA ASP A 45 -13.69 -5.42 -3.81
C ASP A 45 -14.05 -4.67 -2.50
N PRO A 46 -15.29 -4.12 -2.38
CA PRO A 46 -15.69 -3.32 -1.23
C PRO A 46 -15.42 -4.00 0.12
N TYR A 47 -15.43 -5.33 0.14
CA TYR A 47 -15.27 -6.15 1.34
C TYR A 47 -13.82 -6.52 1.65
N MET A 48 -12.90 -6.38 0.69
CA MET A 48 -11.50 -6.75 0.88
C MET A 48 -10.83 -5.93 1.99
N PHE A 49 -11.29 -4.69 2.20
CA PHE A 49 -10.71 -3.74 3.15
C PHE A 49 -11.76 -3.13 4.08
N MET A 50 -12.63 -3.94 4.68
CA MET A 50 -13.61 -3.43 5.66
C MET A 50 -13.01 -3.38 7.08
N TYR A 51 -13.00 -2.22 7.72
CA TYR A 51 -12.37 -1.99 9.02
C TYR A 51 -13.35 -1.67 10.16
N ASP A 52 -14.61 -1.37 9.82
CA ASP A 52 -15.69 -1.11 10.77
C ASP A 52 -17.00 -1.62 10.17
N SER A 53 -17.95 -2.01 11.02
CA SER A 53 -19.30 -2.37 10.60
C SER A 53 -20.12 -1.15 10.16
N ASP A 54 -19.82 0.03 10.68
CA ASP A 54 -20.43 1.30 10.27
C ASP A 54 -19.76 1.85 8.99
N PRO A 55 -20.51 2.04 7.89
CA PRO A 55 -19.96 2.59 6.64
C PRO A 55 -19.38 4.01 6.77
N GLN A 56 -19.77 4.79 7.76
CA GLN A 56 -19.19 6.12 8.01
C GLN A 56 -17.82 6.01 8.67
N ASN A 57 -17.70 5.18 9.70
CA ASN A 57 -16.42 4.93 10.38
C ASN A 57 -15.44 4.23 9.44
N ASP A 58 -15.90 3.25 8.66
CA ASP A 58 -15.07 2.54 7.69
C ASP A 58 -14.49 3.52 6.65
N ARG A 59 -15.31 4.43 6.12
CA ARG A 59 -14.83 5.51 5.22
C ARG A 59 -13.87 6.47 5.92
N PHE A 60 -14.13 6.81 7.18
CA PHE A 60 -13.25 7.66 7.98
C PHE A 60 -11.88 7.00 8.19
N ILE A 61 -11.83 5.72 8.54
CA ILE A 61 -10.59 4.96 8.68
C ILE A 61 -9.84 4.93 7.35
N LYS A 62 -10.52 4.54 6.27
CA LYS A 62 -9.96 4.41 4.93
C LYS A 62 -9.37 5.71 4.39
N GLY A 63 -10.05 6.84 4.58
CA GLY A 63 -9.62 8.13 4.03
C GLY A 63 -9.23 8.02 2.56
N SER A 64 -8.02 8.48 2.23
CA SER A 64 -7.39 8.44 0.89
C SER A 64 -6.37 7.31 0.70
N LEU A 65 -6.44 6.24 1.50
CA LEU A 65 -5.47 5.14 1.42
C LEU A 65 -5.48 4.43 0.06
N LYS A 66 -4.29 4.11 -0.44
CA LYS A 66 -4.06 3.28 -1.63
C LYS A 66 -4.05 1.80 -1.27
N ARG A 67 -4.19 0.93 -2.28
CA ARG A 67 -4.15 -0.55 -2.14
C ARG A 67 -2.95 -1.06 -1.34
N GLN A 68 -1.75 -0.53 -1.62
CA GLN A 68 -0.54 -0.93 -0.90
C GLN A 68 -0.60 -0.50 0.58
N GLN A 69 -1.14 0.69 0.85
CA GLN A 69 -1.27 1.24 2.18
C GLN A 69 -2.31 0.48 3.00
N PHE A 70 -3.39 -0.01 2.37
CA PHE A 70 -4.31 -0.93 3.04
C PHE A 70 -3.63 -2.23 3.48
N ARG A 71 -2.73 -2.81 2.69
CA ARG A 71 -1.96 -4.00 3.10
C ARG A 71 -1.03 -3.71 4.28
N LEU A 72 -0.46 -2.51 4.34
CA LEU A 72 0.35 -2.07 5.47
C LEU A 72 -0.52 -1.88 6.72
N LEU A 73 -1.69 -1.26 6.59
CA LEU A 73 -2.65 -1.14 7.68
C LEU A 73 -3.10 -2.52 8.19
N ASP A 74 -3.45 -3.45 7.30
CA ASP A 74 -3.80 -4.82 7.68
C ASP A 74 -2.68 -5.52 8.45
N ARG A 75 -1.41 -5.28 8.08
CA ARG A 75 -0.25 -5.79 8.83
C ARG A 75 -0.20 -5.23 10.24
N VAL A 76 -0.41 -3.93 10.41
CA VAL A 76 -0.44 -3.26 11.73
C VAL A 76 -1.58 -3.85 12.58
N LEU A 77 -2.78 -3.94 12.02
CA LEU A 77 -3.96 -4.44 12.74
C LEU A 77 -3.86 -5.92 13.10
N ASN A 78 -3.28 -6.75 12.24
CA ASN A 78 -3.03 -8.16 12.56
C ASN A 78 -2.02 -8.32 13.71
N GLU A 79 -1.01 -7.45 13.79
CA GLU A 79 -0.07 -7.48 14.93
C GLU A 79 -0.76 -7.03 16.22
N GLU A 80 -1.61 -6.01 16.15
CA GLU A 80 -2.41 -5.58 17.30
C GLU A 80 -3.33 -6.70 17.80
N GLU A 81 -4.01 -7.39 16.88
CA GLU A 81 -4.86 -8.54 17.23
C GLU A 81 -4.05 -9.64 17.92
N ARG A 82 -2.85 -9.94 17.42
CA ARG A 82 -1.91 -10.90 18.05
C ARG A 82 -1.49 -10.47 19.45
N ASN A 83 -1.44 -9.17 19.71
CA ASN A 83 -1.18 -8.59 21.03
C ASN A 83 -2.46 -8.44 21.88
N GLY A 84 -3.53 -9.16 21.55
CA GLY A 84 -4.78 -9.18 22.31
C GLY A 84 -5.62 -7.92 22.16
N GLY A 85 -5.42 -7.14 21.09
CA GLY A 85 -6.13 -5.88 20.85
C GLY A 85 -5.61 -4.69 21.66
N MET A 86 -4.46 -4.86 22.33
CA MET A 86 -3.77 -3.76 23.02
C MET A 86 -3.11 -2.83 21.99
N ARG A 87 -3.24 -1.51 22.21
CA ARG A 87 -2.62 -0.51 21.34
C ARG A 87 -1.12 -0.79 21.21
N LEU A 88 -0.63 -0.83 19.98
CA LEU A 88 0.79 -0.99 19.70
C LEU A 88 1.56 0.28 20.08
N SER A 89 2.84 0.11 20.43
CA SER A 89 3.72 1.26 20.64
C SER A 89 3.97 2.00 19.34
N ASP A 90 4.12 3.33 19.40
CA ASP A 90 4.30 4.17 18.21
C ASP A 90 5.50 3.72 17.35
N GLY A 91 6.58 3.26 17.98
CA GLY A 91 7.75 2.71 17.28
C GLY A 91 7.43 1.44 16.49
N LYS A 92 6.61 0.55 17.05
CA LYS A 92 6.18 -0.68 16.38
C LYS A 92 5.21 -0.38 15.23
N VAL A 93 4.29 0.57 15.42
CA VAL A 93 3.39 1.04 14.36
C VAL A 93 4.19 1.59 13.18
N ARG A 94 5.14 2.50 13.44
CA ARG A 94 6.03 3.07 12.41
C ARG A 94 6.80 1.99 11.66
N GLN A 95 7.38 1.03 12.38
CA GLN A 95 8.10 -0.09 11.79
C GLN A 95 7.21 -0.92 10.84
N LEU A 96 6.00 -1.27 11.26
CA LEU A 96 5.08 -2.09 10.47
C LEU A 96 4.48 -1.33 9.29
N ALA A 97 4.23 -0.03 9.47
CA ALA A 97 3.75 0.90 8.46
C ALA A 97 4.84 1.36 7.48
N ALA A 98 6.11 0.97 7.70
CA ALA A 98 7.26 1.45 6.93
C ALA A 98 7.36 2.98 6.88
N ASP A 99 7.07 3.64 8.01
CA ASP A 99 7.01 5.10 8.16
C ASP A 99 6.03 5.81 7.20
N ASP A 100 5.08 5.09 6.60
CA ASP A 100 4.02 5.69 5.79
C ASP A 100 3.04 6.45 6.69
N LYS A 101 3.04 7.78 6.55
CA LYS A 101 2.24 8.69 7.36
C LYS A 101 0.73 8.42 7.24
N GLU A 102 0.25 8.12 6.05
CA GLU A 102 -1.19 7.89 5.80
C GLU A 102 -1.65 6.63 6.53
N VAL A 103 -0.79 5.59 6.55
CA VAL A 103 -1.07 4.33 7.27
C VAL A 103 -1.08 4.55 8.78
N ILE A 104 -0.12 5.32 9.30
CA ILE A 104 -0.05 5.66 10.73
C ILE A 104 -1.30 6.44 11.15
N GLU A 105 -1.69 7.44 10.36
CA GLU A 105 -2.91 8.22 10.62
C GLU A 105 -4.17 7.36 10.53
N ALA A 106 -4.25 6.46 9.55
CA ALA A 106 -5.38 5.54 9.43
C ALA A 106 -5.48 4.60 10.63
N TYR A 107 -4.36 4.13 11.16
CA TYR A 107 -4.31 3.36 12.40
C TYR A 107 -4.82 4.17 13.60
N ASP A 108 -4.43 5.44 13.72
CA ASP A 108 -4.94 6.31 14.77
C ASP A 108 -6.45 6.58 14.63
N ARG A 109 -6.94 6.81 13.40
CA ARG A 109 -8.38 6.91 13.12
C ARG A 109 -9.11 5.64 13.54
N TRP A 110 -8.56 4.48 13.21
CA TRP A 110 -9.10 3.18 13.62
C TRP A 110 -9.15 3.04 15.15
N ARG A 111 -8.08 3.40 15.88
CA ARG A 111 -8.08 3.38 17.36
C ARG A 111 -9.10 4.32 17.99
N ARG A 112 -9.41 5.45 17.35
CA ARG A 112 -10.52 6.33 17.78
C ARG A 112 -11.86 5.63 17.61
N CYS A 113 -12.08 4.94 16.48
CA CYS A 113 -13.30 4.15 16.26
C CYS A 113 -13.43 3.01 17.27
N VAL A 114 -12.33 2.34 17.64
CA VAL A 114 -12.32 1.34 18.75
C VAL A 114 -12.82 1.98 20.04
N SER A 115 -12.31 3.16 20.41
CA SER A 115 -12.70 3.85 21.65
C SER A 115 -14.14 4.38 21.64
N LEU A 116 -14.73 4.53 20.45
CA LEU A 116 -16.10 5.03 20.25
C LEU A 116 -17.12 3.90 20.04
N MET A 117 -16.74 2.64 20.28
CA MET A 117 -17.60 1.47 20.11
C MET A 117 -18.96 1.67 20.79
N ARG A 118 -20.03 1.62 19.98
CA ARG A 118 -21.43 1.61 20.40
C ARG A 118 -21.94 0.17 20.35
N SER A 119 -23.06 -0.12 21.02
CA SER A 119 -23.62 -1.48 21.14
C SER A 119 -23.85 -2.22 19.81
N GLU A 120 -24.05 -1.50 18.71
CA GLU A 120 -24.38 -2.07 17.39
C GLU A 120 -23.21 -2.05 16.39
N ASN A 121 -22.15 -1.28 16.66
CA ASN A 121 -21.04 -1.09 15.73
C ASN A 121 -19.71 -1.55 16.32
N TYR A 122 -18.95 -2.31 15.54
CA TYR A 122 -17.67 -2.87 15.95
C TYR A 122 -16.60 -2.70 14.88
N VAL A 123 -15.36 -2.49 15.33
CA VAL A 123 -14.19 -2.52 14.46
C VAL A 123 -13.89 -3.95 14.03
N ILE A 124 -13.35 -4.09 12.83
CA ILE A 124 -13.12 -5.38 12.19
C ILE A 124 -11.63 -5.54 11.95
N TYR A 125 -11.05 -6.57 12.56
CA TYR A 125 -9.69 -6.99 12.25
C TYR A 125 -9.64 -7.68 10.88
N PRO A 126 -8.51 -7.62 10.16
CA PRO A 126 -8.40 -8.26 8.85
C PRO A 126 -8.71 -9.76 8.88
N SER A 127 -8.32 -10.46 9.95
CA SER A 127 -8.60 -11.89 10.14
C SER A 127 -10.09 -12.23 10.27
N GLN A 128 -10.90 -11.27 10.73
CA GLN A 128 -12.34 -11.42 10.94
C GLN A 128 -13.14 -11.25 9.64
N ARG A 129 -12.57 -10.57 8.63
CA ARG A 129 -13.23 -10.38 7.32
C ARG A 129 -13.53 -11.70 6.63
N SER A 130 -12.58 -12.65 6.70
CA SER A 130 -12.69 -13.99 6.11
C SER A 130 -13.62 -14.93 6.86
N ARG A 131 -14.06 -14.57 8.08
CA ARG A 131 -14.85 -15.44 8.95
C ARG A 131 -16.34 -15.09 8.97
N ARG A 132 -16.80 -14.24 8.05
CA ARG A 132 -18.22 -13.98 7.91
C ARG A 132 -18.90 -15.18 7.21
N PRO A 133 -20.03 -15.67 7.75
CA PRO A 133 -20.82 -16.73 7.10
C PRO A 133 -21.33 -16.30 5.73
#